data_AF-A0A1R1Y7P8-F1
#
_entry.id   AF-A0A1R1Y7P8-F1
#
_cell.length_a   1.000
_cell.length_b   1.000
_cell.length_c   1.000
_cell.angle_alpha   90.00
_cell.angle_beta   90.00
_cell.angle_gamma   90.00
#
_symmetry.space_group_name_H-M   'P 1'
#
loop_
_entity.id
_entity.type
_entity.pdbx_description
1 polymer ?
#
loop_
_entity_poly.entity_id
_entity_poly.type
_entity_poly.pdbx_seq_one_letter_code
_entity_poly.pdbx_strand_id
1 'polypeptide(L)'
;MSSASSSSKRLSSDEPFSEVDIFYEILDSEVFVDVAKLRKASRNGIPDQLRPIVWKYLLGIEKPDRSNELSLRKERAIRYLEMDKTDTYLGKKIRAEVNRYFQRLGKTCVFDQSEDPTRFESIICAYLNTNNQIEYNTSFVQLCAPFVHIIPEDYDAYYCFERLMSILESLEDLEHSEIKSIIFRLPEIDIPSIINHATNLRSKMTHHVQ
;
A
#
# COMPACT_ATOMS: atom_id res chain seq x y z
N MET A 1 63.18 16.14 6.31
CA MET A 1 62.22 17.04 7.00
C MET A 1 61.15 17.38 5.97
N SER A 2 60.02 16.69 6.03
CA SER A 2 58.97 16.72 5.01
C SER A 2 57.93 17.78 5.39
N SER A 3 57.69 18.74 4.52
CA SER A 3 56.61 19.72 4.61
C SER A 3 55.43 19.23 3.77
N ALA A 4 54.40 18.69 4.44
CA ALA A 4 53.14 18.32 3.83
C ALA A 4 52.20 19.53 3.84
N SER A 5 51.78 19.98 2.66
CA SER A 5 50.74 20.99 2.45
C SER A 5 49.36 20.40 2.74
N SER A 6 48.71 20.92 3.78
CA SER A 6 47.34 20.56 4.16
C SER A 6 46.35 21.13 3.15
N SER A 7 45.77 20.25 2.33
CA SER A 7 44.63 20.60 1.46
C SER A 7 43.33 20.29 2.20
N SER A 8 42.77 21.30 2.86
CA SER A 8 41.43 21.26 3.44
C SER A 8 40.39 21.07 2.32
N LYS A 9 39.90 19.85 2.13
CA LYS A 9 38.66 19.60 1.38
C LYS A 9 37.50 20.22 2.16
N ARG A 10 36.99 21.35 1.68
CA ARG A 10 35.68 21.87 2.08
C ARG A 10 34.62 20.85 1.72
N LEU A 11 33.91 20.36 2.72
CA LEU A 11 32.73 19.51 2.58
C LEU A 11 31.61 20.37 1.98
N SER A 12 31.26 20.12 0.71
CA SER A 12 30.09 20.71 0.06
C SER A 12 28.83 20.07 0.64
N SER A 13 28.08 20.82 1.42
CA SER A 13 26.87 20.40 2.15
C SER A 13 25.58 20.53 1.33
N ASP A 14 25.65 20.32 0.02
CA ASP A 14 24.51 20.44 -0.90
C ASP A 14 24.29 19.14 -1.69
N GLU A 15 24.25 17.99 -1.00
CA GLU A 15 23.64 16.79 -1.56
C GLU A 15 22.11 16.96 -1.47
N PRO A 16 21.36 16.88 -2.59
CA PRO A 16 19.92 16.99 -2.55
C PRO A 16 19.34 15.89 -1.64
N PHE A 17 18.55 16.30 -0.65
CA PHE A 17 17.80 15.38 0.22
C PHE A 17 17.12 14.31 -0.64
N SER A 18 17.38 13.04 -0.34
CA SER A 18 16.76 11.93 -1.06
C SER A 18 15.24 11.96 -0.84
N GLU A 19 14.44 11.62 -1.85
CA GLU A 19 12.99 11.50 -1.70
C GLU A 19 12.61 10.55 -0.56
N VAL A 20 13.46 9.56 -0.28
CA VAL A 20 13.30 8.60 0.83
C VAL A 20 13.47 9.28 2.20
N ASP A 21 14.38 10.25 2.33
CA ASP A 21 14.66 10.94 3.60
C ASP A 21 13.44 11.71 4.09
N ILE A 22 12.63 12.25 3.17
CA ILE A 22 11.38 12.94 3.49
C ILE A 22 10.39 11.98 4.17
N PHE A 23 10.32 10.72 3.73
CA PHE A 23 9.43 9.75 4.36
C PHE A 23 9.92 9.38 5.76
N TYR A 24 11.23 9.15 5.95
CA TYR A 24 11.78 8.88 7.28
C TYR A 24 11.56 10.05 8.24
N GLU A 25 11.79 11.29 7.80
CA GLU A 25 11.52 12.49 8.59
C GLU A 25 10.06 12.52 9.11
N ILE A 26 9.09 12.10 8.29
CA ILE A 26 7.68 12.08 8.67
C ILE A 26 7.34 10.87 9.55
N LEU A 27 7.87 9.69 9.23
CA LEU A 27 7.53 8.42 9.89
C LEU A 27 8.28 8.21 11.21
N ASP A 28 9.43 8.85 11.42
CA ASP A 28 10.22 8.73 12.64
C ASP A 28 9.72 9.66 13.76
N SER A 29 8.72 10.51 13.47
CA SER A 29 8.04 11.28 14.50
C SER A 29 7.40 10.37 15.55
N GLU A 30 7.86 10.49 16.79
CA GLU A 30 7.45 9.62 17.91
C GLU A 30 5.99 9.83 18.33
N VAL A 31 5.48 11.07 18.22
CA VAL A 31 4.17 11.44 18.76
C VAL A 31 3.10 11.51 17.68
N PHE A 32 3.44 12.08 16.52
CA PHE A 32 2.45 12.42 15.51
C PHE A 32 3.00 12.34 14.08
N VAL A 33 2.35 11.55 13.23
CA VAL A 33 2.67 11.46 11.80
C VAL A 33 1.86 12.49 11.03
N ASP A 34 2.54 13.44 10.37
CA ASP A 34 1.89 14.40 9.48
C ASP A 34 1.41 13.72 8.19
N VAL A 35 0.18 13.24 8.20
CA VAL A 35 -0.45 12.56 7.05
C VAL A 35 -0.67 13.51 5.87
N ALA A 36 -0.78 14.82 6.09
CA ALA A 36 -0.89 15.78 4.98
C ALA A 36 0.45 15.90 4.24
N LYS A 37 1.56 16.02 4.97
CA LYS A 37 2.92 15.99 4.40
C LYS A 37 3.19 14.62 3.75
N LEU A 38 2.75 13.52 4.37
CA LEU A 38 2.89 12.16 3.83
C LEU A 38 2.16 12.00 2.49
N ARG A 39 0.92 12.52 2.38
CA ARG A 39 0.17 12.55 1.11
C ARG A 39 0.88 13.36 0.05
N LYS A 40 1.45 14.51 0.41
CA LYS A 40 2.19 15.36 -0.54
C LYS A 40 3.45 14.66 -1.05
N ALA A 41 4.22 14.01 -0.16
CA ALA A 41 5.40 13.25 -0.54
C ALA A 41 5.06 12.05 -1.43
N SER A 42 3.92 11.40 -1.18
CA SER A 42 3.48 10.21 -1.93
C SER A 42 3.02 10.49 -3.37
N ARG A 43 2.90 11.76 -3.80
CA ARG A 43 2.42 12.12 -5.15
C ARG A 43 3.30 11.59 -6.28
N ASN A 44 4.60 11.44 -6.04
CA ASN A 44 5.57 10.96 -7.02
C ASN A 44 5.87 9.46 -6.88
N GLY A 45 5.09 8.76 -6.05
CA GLY A 45 5.32 7.37 -5.70
C GLY A 45 5.86 7.22 -4.28
N ILE A 46 5.78 5.99 -3.76
CA ILE A 46 6.25 5.62 -2.43
C ILE A 46 7.33 4.55 -2.63
N PRO A 47 8.51 4.69 -1.99
CA PRO A 47 9.57 3.67 -2.00
C PRO A 47 9.03 2.30 -1.56
N ASP A 48 9.40 1.25 -2.27
CA ASP A 48 8.91 -0.13 -2.08
C ASP A 48 8.95 -0.57 -0.61
N GLN A 49 10.06 -0.33 0.07
CA GLN A 49 10.25 -0.71 1.47
C GLN A 49 9.35 0.06 2.47
N LEU A 50 8.78 1.20 2.06
CA LEU A 50 7.93 2.03 2.92
C LEU A 50 6.44 1.85 2.62
N ARG A 51 6.06 1.27 1.48
CA ARG A 51 4.66 1.06 1.10
C ARG A 51 3.81 0.37 2.18
N PRO A 52 4.29 -0.70 2.86
CA PRO A 52 3.48 -1.39 3.86
C PRO A 52 3.09 -0.49 5.04
N ILE A 53 3.93 0.48 5.38
CA ILE A 53 3.69 1.43 6.48
C ILE A 53 2.87 2.61 5.97
N VAL A 54 3.29 3.24 4.88
CA VAL A 54 2.68 4.45 4.33
C VAL A 54 1.24 4.21 3.92
N TRP A 55 0.93 3.08 3.26
CA TRP A 55 -0.44 2.77 2.82
C TRP A 55 -1.41 2.68 3.99
N LYS A 56 -0.99 2.12 5.13
CA LYS A 56 -1.85 2.05 6.32
C LYS A 56 -2.22 3.44 6.84
N TYR A 57 -1.30 4.41 6.81
CA TYR A 57 -1.61 5.80 7.13
C TYR A 57 -2.51 6.47 6.08
N LEU A 58 -2.24 6.25 4.79
CA LEU A 58 -3.02 6.86 3.71
C LEU A 58 -4.46 6.35 3.66
N LEU A 59 -4.67 5.06 3.93
CA LEU A 59 -6.00 4.44 4.04
C LEU A 59 -6.70 4.77 5.36
N GLY A 60 -5.96 5.28 6.36
CA GLY A 60 -6.50 5.67 7.68
C GLY A 60 -6.63 4.52 8.68
N ILE A 61 -5.94 3.41 8.43
CA ILE A 61 -5.82 2.26 9.33
C ILE A 61 -4.97 2.63 10.54
N GLU A 62 -3.81 3.24 10.30
CA GLU A 62 -3.03 3.88 11.35
C GLU A 62 -3.51 5.30 11.60
N LYS A 63 -3.55 5.68 12.88
CA LYS A 63 -3.91 7.03 13.30
C LYS A 63 -2.66 7.91 13.31
N PRO A 64 -2.78 9.20 12.94
CA PRO A 64 -1.67 10.15 13.01
C PRO A 64 -1.05 10.23 14.41
N ASP A 65 -1.89 10.24 15.44
CA ASP A 65 -1.50 10.23 16.85
C ASP A 65 -1.08 8.82 17.30
N ARG A 66 0.14 8.71 17.82
CA ARG A 66 0.75 7.43 18.23
C ARG A 66 0.49 7.04 19.68
N SER A 67 -0.17 7.89 20.47
CA SER A 67 -0.37 7.67 21.91
C SER A 67 -1.00 6.31 22.25
N ASN A 68 -1.86 5.77 21.37
CA ASN A 68 -2.55 4.49 21.55
C ASN A 68 -2.21 3.46 20.46
N GLU A 69 -1.15 3.67 19.69
CA GLU A 69 -0.83 2.88 18.49
C GLU A 69 -0.70 1.38 18.78
N LEU A 70 0.09 1.00 19.79
CA LEU A 70 0.30 -0.41 20.18
C LEU A 70 -1.00 -1.08 20.63
N SER A 71 -1.80 -0.40 21.44
CA SER A 71 -3.07 -0.92 21.96
C SER A 71 -4.08 -1.14 20.83
N LEU A 72 -4.21 -0.17 19.91
CA LEU A 72 -5.11 -0.25 18.77
C LEU A 72 -4.68 -1.35 17.78
N ARG A 73 -3.38 -1.53 17.54
CA ARG A 73 -2.88 -2.66 16.74
C ARG A 73 -3.22 -4.00 17.36
N LYS A 74 -2.99 -4.13 18.67
CA LYS A 74 -3.31 -5.36 19.40
C LYS A 74 -4.81 -5.67 19.34
N GLU A 75 -5.65 -4.66 19.52
CA GLU A 75 -7.10 -4.81 19.40
C GLU A 75 -7.53 -5.26 18.01
N ARG A 76 -7.00 -4.62 16.95
CA ARG A 76 -7.25 -5.03 15.55
C ARG A 76 -6.82 -6.48 15.29
N ALA A 77 -5.64 -6.87 15.77
CA ALA A 77 -5.14 -8.23 15.60
C ALA A 77 -6.04 -9.26 16.29
N ILE A 78 -6.51 -8.97 17.52
CA ILE A 78 -7.45 -9.85 18.25
C ILE A 78 -8.78 -9.96 17.51
N ARG A 79 -9.36 -8.84 17.08
CA ARG A 79 -10.63 -8.86 16.33
C ARG A 79 -10.53 -9.67 15.05
N TYR A 80 -9.47 -9.46 14.27
CA TYR A 80 -9.25 -10.26 13.06
C TYR A 80 -9.07 -11.74 13.38
N LEU A 81 -8.34 -12.08 14.45
CA LEU A 81 -8.15 -13.47 14.87
C LEU A 81 -9.50 -14.16 15.15
N GLU A 82 -10.43 -13.46 15.79
CA GLU A 82 -11.76 -13.95 16.17
C GLU A 82 -12.78 -14.02 15.02
N MET A 83 -12.49 -13.37 13.88
CA MET A 83 -13.39 -13.41 12.71
C MET A 83 -13.55 -14.80 12.11
N ASP A 84 -14.77 -15.09 11.64
CA ASP A 84 -15.05 -16.29 10.85
C ASP A 84 -14.46 -16.14 9.44
N LYS A 85 -13.53 -17.04 9.12
CA LYS A 85 -12.81 -17.09 7.83
C LYS A 85 -13.20 -18.34 7.04
N THR A 86 -14.22 -19.07 7.49
CA THR A 86 -14.52 -20.40 6.98
C THR A 86 -15.72 -20.39 6.04
N ASP A 87 -15.48 -20.81 4.79
CA ASP A 87 -16.52 -21.24 3.86
C ASP A 87 -15.87 -22.25 2.91
N THR A 88 -16.28 -23.51 3.00
CA THR A 88 -15.65 -24.59 2.23
C THR A 88 -15.87 -24.45 0.72
N TYR A 89 -17.04 -23.98 0.31
CA TYR A 89 -17.36 -23.84 -1.12
C TYR A 89 -16.68 -22.61 -1.70
N LEU A 90 -16.86 -21.48 -1.03
CA LEU A 90 -16.29 -20.20 -1.43
C LEU A 90 -14.75 -20.22 -1.35
N GLY A 91 -14.17 -20.81 -0.31
CA GLY A 91 -12.72 -20.95 -0.17
C GLY A 91 -12.09 -21.71 -1.33
N LYS A 92 -12.72 -22.80 -1.81
CA LYS A 92 -12.30 -23.49 -3.04
C LYS A 92 -12.37 -22.58 -4.27
N LYS A 93 -13.45 -21.80 -4.41
CA LYS A 93 -13.64 -20.86 -5.52
C LYS A 93 -12.59 -19.74 -5.51
N ILE A 94 -12.33 -19.14 -4.34
CA ILE A 94 -11.31 -18.10 -4.15
C ILE A 94 -9.93 -18.65 -4.50
N ARG A 95 -9.50 -19.77 -3.90
CA ARG A 95 -8.20 -20.37 -4.21
C ARG A 95 -8.05 -20.70 -5.70
N ALA A 96 -9.10 -21.16 -6.36
CA ALA A 96 -9.07 -21.41 -7.80
C ALA A 96 -8.85 -20.11 -8.61
N GLU A 97 -9.52 -19.01 -8.25
CA GLU A 97 -9.31 -17.72 -8.92
C GLU A 97 -7.93 -17.11 -8.60
N VAL A 98 -7.44 -17.25 -7.37
CA VAL A 98 -6.07 -16.84 -6.99
C VAL A 98 -5.04 -17.56 -7.85
N ASN A 99 -5.16 -18.88 -8.03
CA ASN A 99 -4.26 -19.64 -8.89
C ASN A 99 -4.35 -19.18 -10.37
N ARG A 100 -5.55 -18.89 -10.88
CA ARG A 100 -5.71 -18.31 -12.23
C ARG A 100 -5.05 -16.93 -12.33
N TYR A 101 -5.18 -16.10 -11.28
CA TYR A 101 -4.52 -14.80 -11.21
C TYR A 101 -2.99 -14.94 -11.24
N PHE A 102 -2.41 -15.85 -10.45
CA PHE A 102 -0.97 -16.12 -10.48
C PHE A 102 -0.50 -16.62 -11.86
N GLN A 103 -1.27 -17.50 -12.49
CA GLN A 103 -0.99 -17.97 -13.86
C GLN A 103 -1.00 -16.82 -14.88
N ARG A 104 -1.94 -15.87 -14.77
CA ARG A 104 -1.99 -14.68 -15.64
C ARG A 104 -0.78 -13.77 -15.46
N LEU A 105 -0.23 -13.67 -14.24
CA LEU A 105 1.01 -12.92 -13.98
C LEU A 105 2.23 -13.63 -14.58
N GLY A 106 2.23 -14.96 -14.65
CA GLY A 106 3.30 -15.74 -15.26
C GLY A 106 4.67 -15.42 -14.63
N LYS A 107 5.62 -14.98 -15.45
CA LYS A 107 7.00 -14.67 -14.99
C LYS A 107 7.10 -13.49 -14.03
N THR A 108 6.09 -12.62 -13.98
CA THR A 108 6.05 -11.48 -13.04
C THR A 108 5.30 -11.80 -11.75
N CYS A 109 4.91 -13.07 -11.54
CA CYS A 109 4.27 -13.49 -10.31
C CYS A 109 5.25 -13.37 -9.14
N VAL A 110 4.87 -12.58 -8.14
CA VAL A 110 5.65 -12.30 -6.92
C VAL A 110 5.07 -13.00 -5.68
N PHE A 111 4.05 -13.83 -5.87
CA PHE A 111 3.34 -14.53 -4.81
C PHE A 111 3.88 -15.94 -4.59
N ASP A 112 3.85 -16.38 -3.34
CA ASP A 112 4.13 -17.75 -2.93
C ASP A 112 2.91 -18.64 -3.21
N GLN A 113 3.05 -19.58 -4.14
CA GLN A 113 1.95 -20.47 -4.55
C GLN A 113 1.50 -21.44 -3.46
N SER A 114 2.31 -21.65 -2.43
CA SER A 114 2.01 -22.57 -1.33
C SER A 114 1.33 -21.85 -0.15
N GLU A 115 1.66 -20.59 0.10
CA GLU A 115 1.16 -19.83 1.26
C GLU A 115 0.07 -18.82 0.91
N ASP A 116 0.30 -17.99 -0.12
CA ASP A 116 -0.57 -16.84 -0.40
C ASP A 116 -2.03 -17.22 -0.72
N PRO A 117 -2.36 -18.33 -1.43
CA PRO A 117 -3.77 -18.69 -1.65
C PRO A 117 -4.58 -18.81 -0.36
N THR A 118 -3.97 -19.27 0.73
CA THR A 118 -4.60 -19.37 2.05
C THR A 118 -4.80 -18.00 2.68
N ARG A 119 -3.85 -17.08 2.49
CA ARG A 119 -3.95 -15.68 2.96
C ARG A 119 -5.08 -14.94 2.24
N PHE A 120 -5.14 -15.05 0.91
CA PHE A 120 -6.25 -14.51 0.11
C PHE A 120 -7.61 -15.05 0.56
N GLU A 121 -7.73 -16.36 0.71
CA GLU A 121 -8.95 -17.00 1.22
C GLU A 121 -9.34 -16.45 2.59
N SER A 122 -8.40 -16.41 3.54
CA SER A 122 -8.65 -15.95 4.90
C SER A 122 -9.16 -14.51 4.94
N ILE A 123 -8.53 -13.62 4.20
CA ILE A 123 -8.89 -12.19 4.13
C ILE A 123 -10.24 -11.99 3.44
N ILE A 124 -10.45 -12.63 2.29
CA ILE A 124 -11.68 -12.45 1.50
C ILE A 124 -12.89 -13.10 2.22
N CYS A 125 -12.72 -14.28 2.82
CA CYS A 125 -13.78 -14.91 3.61
C CYS A 125 -14.11 -14.09 4.86
N ALA A 126 -13.12 -13.59 5.60
CA ALA A 126 -13.38 -12.67 6.73
C ALA A 126 -14.22 -11.48 6.29
N TYR A 127 -13.90 -10.88 5.14
CA TYR A 127 -14.62 -9.71 4.63
C TYR A 127 -16.06 -10.05 4.29
N LEU A 128 -16.29 -11.12 3.53
CA LEU A 128 -17.63 -11.53 3.10
C LEU A 128 -18.50 -11.98 4.28
N ASN A 129 -17.95 -12.72 5.24
CA ASN A 129 -18.66 -13.17 6.44
C ASN A 129 -18.96 -12.03 7.44
N THR A 130 -18.24 -10.91 7.34
CA THR A 130 -18.54 -9.70 8.10
C THR A 130 -19.57 -8.83 7.37
N ASN A 131 -19.67 -8.97 6.04
CA ASN A 131 -20.51 -8.17 5.16
C ASN A 131 -21.47 -9.07 4.36
N ASN A 132 -22.36 -9.77 5.06
CA ASN A 132 -23.23 -10.83 4.51
C ASN A 132 -24.16 -10.41 3.35
N GLN A 133 -24.29 -9.11 3.08
CA GLN A 133 -25.06 -8.58 1.96
C GLN A 133 -24.26 -8.53 0.64
N ILE A 134 -22.94 -8.70 0.72
CA ILE A 134 -22.03 -8.60 -0.40
C ILE A 134 -21.77 -10.00 -0.96
N GLU A 135 -22.05 -10.19 -2.25
CA GLU A 135 -21.74 -11.43 -2.94
C GLU A 135 -20.28 -11.44 -3.43
N TYR A 136 -19.68 -12.63 -3.45
CA TYR A 136 -18.31 -12.79 -3.94
C TYR A 136 -18.16 -12.45 -5.43
N ASN A 137 -17.26 -11.52 -5.72
CA ASN A 137 -16.81 -11.18 -7.07
C ASN A 137 -15.34 -11.58 -7.28
N THR A 138 -14.99 -12.08 -8.47
CA THR A 138 -13.60 -12.47 -8.80
C THR A 138 -12.61 -11.32 -8.72
N SER A 139 -13.08 -10.08 -8.90
CA SER A 139 -12.28 -8.86 -8.78
C SER A 139 -11.69 -8.67 -7.37
N PHE A 140 -12.27 -9.30 -6.34
CA PHE A 140 -11.75 -9.21 -4.97
C PHE A 140 -10.33 -9.74 -4.85
N VAL A 141 -9.97 -10.76 -5.64
CA VAL A 141 -8.59 -11.27 -5.70
C VAL A 141 -7.64 -10.18 -6.19
N GLN A 142 -8.01 -9.45 -7.25
CA GLN A 142 -7.16 -8.39 -7.81
C GLN A 142 -7.06 -7.18 -6.87
N LEU A 143 -8.15 -6.83 -6.21
CA LEU A 143 -8.21 -5.72 -5.24
C LEU A 143 -7.46 -6.03 -3.94
N CYS A 144 -7.46 -7.30 -3.51
CA CYS A 144 -6.76 -7.76 -2.31
C CYS A 144 -5.25 -7.97 -2.56
N ALA A 145 -4.86 -8.31 -3.79
CA ALA A 145 -3.50 -8.73 -4.13
C ALA A 145 -2.38 -7.76 -3.72
N PRO A 146 -2.50 -6.44 -3.90
CA PRO A 146 -1.46 -5.51 -3.46
C PRO A 146 -1.20 -5.58 -1.95
N PHE A 147 -2.24 -5.76 -1.14
CA PHE A 147 -2.11 -5.82 0.32
C PHE A 147 -1.48 -7.14 0.76
N VAL A 148 -1.91 -8.28 0.21
CA VAL A 148 -1.30 -9.58 0.50
C VAL A 148 0.18 -9.59 0.13
N HIS A 149 0.55 -8.98 -1.00
CA HIS A 149 1.93 -8.95 -1.46
C HIS A 149 2.85 -8.14 -0.54
N ILE A 150 2.43 -6.92 -0.14
CA ILE A 150 3.33 -6.00 0.55
C ILE A 150 3.19 -6.04 2.07
N ILE A 151 2.02 -6.40 2.61
CA ILE A 151 1.75 -6.40 4.04
C ILE A 151 1.87 -7.84 4.55
N PRO A 152 2.87 -8.15 5.40
CA PRO A 152 3.06 -9.50 5.89
C PRO A 152 1.99 -9.90 6.92
N GLU A 153 1.50 -8.97 7.73
CA GLU A 153 0.45 -9.25 8.70
C GLU A 153 -0.95 -9.31 8.06
N ASP A 154 -1.59 -10.48 8.11
CA ASP A 154 -2.91 -10.71 7.51
C ASP A 154 -4.00 -9.79 8.05
N TYR A 155 -3.95 -9.42 9.34
CA TYR A 155 -4.94 -8.51 9.92
C TYR A 155 -4.81 -7.10 9.33
N ASP A 156 -3.60 -6.60 9.11
CA ASP A 156 -3.39 -5.29 8.50
C ASP A 156 -3.76 -5.33 7.02
N ALA A 157 -3.45 -6.42 6.31
CA ALA A 157 -3.88 -6.63 4.93
C ALA A 157 -5.41 -6.67 4.82
N TYR A 158 -6.07 -7.35 5.74
CA TYR A 158 -7.54 -7.38 5.85
C TYR A 158 -8.12 -5.99 6.05
N TYR A 159 -7.65 -5.22 7.03
CA TYR A 159 -8.20 -3.88 7.29
C TYR A 159 -7.93 -2.91 6.14
N CYS A 160 -6.79 -3.05 5.44
CA CYS A 160 -6.54 -2.27 4.23
C CYS A 160 -7.50 -2.64 3.10
N PHE A 161 -7.77 -3.94 2.90
CA PHE A 161 -8.73 -4.43 1.91
C PHE A 161 -10.16 -3.98 2.25
N GLU A 162 -10.62 -4.20 3.47
CA GLU A 162 -11.93 -3.75 3.96
C GLU A 162 -12.10 -2.23 3.73
N ARG A 163 -11.07 -1.46 4.06
CA ARG A 163 -11.11 -0.01 3.88
C ARG A 163 -11.18 0.39 2.41
N LEU A 164 -10.45 -0.29 1.52
CA LEU A 164 -10.57 -0.07 0.08
C LEU A 164 -12.00 -0.34 -0.38
N MET A 165 -12.59 -1.46 0.02
CA MET A 165 -13.97 -1.81 -0.35
C MET A 165 -14.99 -0.78 0.14
N SER A 166 -14.86 -0.33 1.39
CA SER A 166 -15.69 0.76 1.95
C SER A 166 -15.54 2.07 1.17
N ILE A 167 -14.34 2.39 0.69
CA ILE A 167 -14.13 3.56 -0.17
C ILE A 167 -14.85 3.36 -1.51
N LEU A 168 -14.69 2.20 -2.16
CA LEU A 168 -15.33 1.93 -3.45
C LEU A 168 -16.86 2.01 -3.36
N GLU A 169 -17.46 1.41 -2.33
CA GLU A 169 -18.90 1.52 -2.05
C GLU A 169 -19.31 2.99 -1.89
N SER A 170 -18.58 3.77 -1.08
CA SER A 170 -18.87 5.20 -0.91
C SER A 170 -18.71 6.03 -2.18
N LEU A 171 -17.97 5.55 -3.18
CA LEU A 171 -17.81 6.23 -4.47
C LEU A 171 -18.98 5.89 -5.43
N GLU A 172 -19.57 4.70 -5.31
CA GLU A 172 -20.71 4.27 -6.14
C GLU A 172 -21.99 5.05 -5.82
N ASP A 173 -22.14 5.49 -4.56
CA ASP A 173 -23.31 6.23 -4.08
C ASP A 173 -23.24 7.75 -4.31
N LEU A 174 -22.19 8.26 -4.94
CA LEU A 174 -21.99 9.71 -5.04
C LEU A 174 -22.92 10.38 -6.05
N GLU A 175 -23.58 11.45 -5.61
CA GLU A 175 -24.23 12.40 -6.50
C GLU A 175 -23.19 13.25 -7.27
N HIS A 176 -23.59 13.83 -8.41
CA HIS A 176 -22.70 14.61 -9.27
C HIS A 176 -21.97 15.75 -8.52
N SER A 177 -22.62 16.39 -7.55
CA SER A 177 -22.04 17.42 -6.69
C SER A 177 -20.93 16.88 -5.78
N GLU A 178 -21.06 15.66 -5.30
CA GLU A 178 -20.11 15.01 -4.41
C GLU A 178 -18.89 14.50 -5.19
N ILE A 179 -19.12 13.96 -6.39
CA ILE A 179 -18.04 13.62 -7.34
C ILE A 179 -17.19 14.85 -7.63
N LYS A 180 -17.81 16.00 -7.95
CA LYS A 180 -17.09 17.26 -8.17
C LYS A 180 -16.28 17.68 -6.93
N SER A 181 -16.87 17.57 -5.74
CA SER A 181 -16.21 17.90 -4.47
C SER A 181 -15.03 16.98 -4.18
N ILE A 182 -15.12 15.69 -4.50
CA ILE A 182 -14.02 14.74 -4.34
C ILE A 182 -12.91 15.03 -5.34
N ILE A 183 -13.23 15.19 -6.63
CA ILE A 183 -12.26 15.55 -7.66
C ILE A 183 -11.50 16.83 -7.30
N PHE A 184 -12.20 17.84 -6.79
CA PHE A 184 -11.57 19.11 -6.40
C PHE A 184 -10.67 18.98 -5.15
N ARG A 185 -10.92 17.97 -4.31
CA ARG A 185 -10.10 17.65 -3.13
C ARG A 185 -8.94 16.70 -3.43
N LEU A 186 -8.96 16.03 -4.58
CA LEU A 186 -7.84 15.19 -4.98
C LEU A 186 -6.61 16.08 -5.21
N PRO A 187 -5.42 15.66 -4.74
CA PRO A 187 -4.19 16.38 -5.04
C PRO A 187 -4.03 16.50 -6.55
N GLU A 188 -3.67 17.69 -7.05
CA GLU A 188 -3.30 17.87 -8.45
C GLU A 188 -2.25 16.81 -8.81
N ILE A 189 -2.65 15.90 -9.70
CA ILE A 189 -1.77 14.88 -10.24
C ILE A 189 -0.96 15.56 -11.33
N ASP A 190 0.36 15.69 -11.13
CA ASP A 190 1.28 16.20 -12.15
C ASP A 190 1.48 15.13 -13.23
N ILE A 191 0.47 15.02 -14.11
CA ILE A 191 0.47 14.09 -15.24
C ILE A 191 1.76 14.23 -16.09
N PRO A 192 2.26 15.45 -16.40
CA PRO A 192 3.55 15.60 -17.07
C PRO A 192 4.74 14.93 -16.35
N SER A 193 4.87 15.13 -15.03
CA SER A 193 5.94 14.49 -14.25
C SER A 193 5.83 12.97 -14.25
N ILE A 194 4.61 12.44 -14.10
CA ILE A 194 4.34 10.99 -14.18
C ILE A 194 4.71 10.44 -15.55
N ILE A 195 4.33 11.12 -16.65
CA ILE A 195 4.69 10.72 -18.00
C ILE A 195 6.20 10.71 -18.16
N ASN A 196 6.89 11.76 -17.72
CA ASN A 196 8.34 11.87 -17.84
C ASN A 196 9.06 10.75 -17.06
N HIS A 197 8.60 10.47 -15.83
CA HIS A 197 9.14 9.39 -15.01
C HIS A 197 8.91 8.02 -15.68
N ALA A 198 7.72 7.77 -16.20
CA ALA A 198 7.40 6.54 -16.93
C ALA A 198 8.26 6.39 -18.20
N THR A 199 8.51 7.47 -18.95
CA THR A 199 9.39 7.43 -20.13
C THR A 199 10.84 7.13 -19.75
N ASN A 200 11.33 7.69 -18.64
CA ASN A 200 12.68 7.44 -18.14
C ASN A 200 12.84 5.98 -17.67
N LEU A 201 11.85 5.44 -16.96
CA LEU A 201 11.82 4.02 -16.59
C LEU A 201 11.86 3.12 -17.82
N ARG A 202 11.03 3.41 -18.84
CA ARG A 202 11.05 2.67 -20.11
C ARG A 202 12.43 2.69 -20.76
N SER A 203 13.08 3.85 -20.80
CA SER A 203 14.43 3.98 -21.36
C SER A 203 15.46 3.12 -20.59
N LYS A 204 15.42 3.13 -19.25
CA LYS A 204 16.30 2.32 -18.41
C LYS A 204 16.10 0.82 -18.64
N MET A 205 14.85 0.38 -18.78
CA MET A 205 14.52 -1.02 -19.07
C MET A 205 15.00 -1.46 -20.46
N THR A 206 14.95 -0.58 -21.47
CA THR A 206 15.46 -0.91 -22.81
C THR A 206 16.98 -0.98 -22.90
N HIS A 207 17.71 -0.27 -22.03
CA HIS A 207 19.17 -0.29 -22.02
C HIS A 207 19.79 -1.46 -21.24
N HIS A 208 19.03 -2.18 -20.40
CA HIS A 208 19.49 -3.39 -19.71
C HIS A 208 19.31 -4.69 -20.54
N VAL A 209 18.91 -4.58 -21.81
CA VAL A 209 18.72 -5.70 -22.74
C VAL A 209 19.78 -5.69 -23.88
N GLN A 210 20.84 -4.91 -23.74
CA GLN A 210 22.04 -4.94 -24.61
C GLN A 210 23.26 -5.36 -23.80
#